data_AF-A0A818JVL4-F1
#
_entry.id   AF-A0A818JVL4-F1
#
_cell.length_a   1.000
_cell.length_b   1.000
_cell.length_c   1.000
_cell.angle_alpha   90.00
_cell.angle_beta   90.00
_cell.angle_gamma   90.00
#
_symmetry.space_group_name_H-M   'P 1'
#
loop_
_entity.id
_entity.type
_entity.pdbx_description
1 polymer ?
#
loop_
_entity_poly.entity_id
_entity_poly.type
_entity_poly.pdbx_seq_one_letter_code
_entity_poly.pdbx_strand_id
1 'polypeptide(L)'
;MVLLVAGRSNLQQAVPISFGFKMARLLATLQRHKERIEEIRKRALTLEFGGAAGTLATLDDTVALECQAELARELGLAQPEIAWHTERDRIAELGAFLAILCGTLSKNAMDIKLMMQTEIGEVSEPYIPHRGSSSTMPNKFNPISCAYIHALAATVRQHSAALMDAMVEDHERSTGPWEIGEFLSFV
;
A
#
# COMPACT_ATOMS: atom_id res chain seq x y z
N MET A 1 16.25 -29.85 -6.25
CA MET A 1 17.40 -29.55 -5.37
C MET A 1 16.97 -28.45 -4.40
N VAL A 2 17.11 -28.65 -3.08
CA VAL A 2 16.78 -27.63 -2.08
C VAL A 2 18.02 -26.77 -1.85
N LEU A 3 17.92 -25.45 -2.08
CA LEU A 3 19.01 -24.51 -1.78
C LEU A 3 19.04 -24.25 -0.27
N LEU A 4 20.02 -24.80 0.43
CA LEU A 4 20.24 -24.58 1.86
C LEU A 4 20.97 -23.25 2.11
N VAL A 5 20.57 -22.55 3.17
CA VAL A 5 21.19 -21.31 3.65
C VAL A 5 21.22 -21.30 5.17
N ALA A 6 22.11 -20.51 5.77
CA ALA A 6 22.14 -20.34 7.21
C ALA A 6 20.87 -19.60 7.68
N GLY A 7 20.16 -20.16 8.66
CA GLY A 7 19.18 -19.40 9.42
C GLY A 7 19.88 -18.26 10.16
N ARG A 8 19.20 -17.12 10.32
CA ARG A 8 19.75 -15.97 11.05
C ARG A 8 18.76 -15.48 12.11
N SER A 9 19.18 -15.50 13.37
CA SER A 9 18.43 -15.02 14.55
C SER A 9 19.27 -13.97 15.25
N ASN A 10 18.73 -12.76 15.46
CA ASN A 10 19.52 -11.60 15.93
C ASN A 10 20.80 -11.38 15.09
N LEU A 11 20.70 -11.60 13.78
CA LEU A 11 21.81 -11.58 12.80
C LEU A 11 22.93 -12.62 13.07
N GLN A 12 22.77 -13.50 14.05
CA GLN A 12 23.68 -14.62 14.31
C GLN A 12 23.26 -15.87 13.54
N GLN A 13 24.23 -16.71 13.15
CA GLN A 13 23.94 -18.00 12.53
C GLN A 13 23.12 -18.87 13.48
N ALA A 14 22.03 -19.41 12.95
CA ALA A 14 21.12 -20.34 13.62
C ALA A 14 21.06 -21.64 12.82
N VAL A 15 20.10 -22.52 13.16
CA VAL A 15 19.89 -23.78 12.43
C VAL A 15 19.66 -23.53 10.93
N PRO A 16 20.13 -24.45 10.05
CA PRO A 16 19.94 -24.31 8.61
C PRO A 16 18.47 -24.20 8.21
N ILE A 17 18.20 -23.41 7.17
CA ILE A 17 16.90 -23.34 6.50
C ILE A 17 17.10 -23.52 4.99
N SER A 18 16.01 -23.62 4.23
CA SER A 18 16.08 -23.48 2.78
C SER A 18 15.76 -22.04 2.34
N PHE A 19 16.35 -21.60 1.24
CA PHE A 19 15.96 -20.34 0.62
C PHE A 19 14.48 -20.35 0.21
N GLY A 20 14.00 -21.50 -0.28
CA GLY A 20 12.58 -21.73 -0.59
C GLY A 20 11.66 -21.49 0.61
N PHE A 21 12.07 -21.90 1.82
CA PHE A 21 11.32 -21.61 3.05
C PHE A 21 11.23 -20.10 3.32
N LYS A 22 12.33 -19.35 3.09
CA LYS A 22 12.35 -17.88 3.22
C LYS A 22 11.36 -17.22 2.26
N MET A 23 11.29 -17.69 1.02
CA MET A 23 10.35 -17.20 0.00
C MET A 23 8.91 -17.65 0.26
N ALA A 24 8.69 -18.86 0.75
CA ALA A 24 7.35 -19.35 1.12
C ALA A 24 6.70 -18.49 2.21
N ARG A 25 7.48 -18.01 3.18
CA ARG A 25 6.99 -17.06 4.20
C ARG A 25 6.51 -15.73 3.59
N LEU A 26 7.23 -15.21 2.59
CA LEU A 26 6.81 -14.03 1.84
C LEU A 26 5.52 -14.33 1.06
N LEU A 27 5.50 -15.41 0.28
CA LEU A 27 4.31 -15.82 -0.48
C LEU A 27 3.07 -15.93 0.40
N ALA A 28 3.17 -16.62 1.54
CA ALA A 28 2.06 -16.77 2.48
C ALA A 28 1.56 -15.41 3.00
N THR A 29 2.46 -14.44 3.17
CA THR A 29 2.10 -13.08 3.59
C THR A 29 1.43 -12.30 2.46
N LEU A 30 1.92 -12.42 1.23
CA LEU A 30 1.30 -11.81 0.06
C LEU A 30 -0.09 -12.39 -0.24
N GLN A 31 -0.32 -13.69 0.02
CA GLN A 31 -1.64 -14.30 -0.10
C GLN A 31 -2.64 -13.68 0.89
N ARG A 32 -2.24 -13.47 2.15
CA ARG A 32 -3.08 -12.73 3.11
C ARG A 32 -3.34 -11.29 2.68
N HIS A 33 -2.36 -10.63 2.06
CA HIS A 33 -2.58 -9.27 1.51
C HIS A 33 -3.52 -9.27 0.32
N LYS A 34 -3.49 -10.32 -0.51
CA LYS A 34 -4.45 -10.52 -1.60
C LYS A 34 -5.87 -10.64 -1.04
N GLU A 35 -6.08 -11.44 0.00
CA GLU A 35 -7.38 -11.54 0.67
C GLU A 35 -7.85 -10.18 1.20
N ARG A 36 -6.97 -9.45 1.92
CA ARG A 36 -7.27 -8.11 2.44
C ARG A 36 -7.67 -7.12 1.37
N ILE A 37 -6.94 -7.03 0.27
CA ILE A 37 -7.28 -6.05 -0.77
C ILE A 37 -8.60 -6.40 -1.47
N GLU A 38 -8.93 -7.67 -1.66
CA GLU A 38 -10.23 -8.09 -2.21
C GLU A 38 -11.39 -7.77 -1.26
N GLU A 39 -11.16 -7.85 0.05
CA GLU A 39 -12.13 -7.44 1.08
C GLU A 39 -12.33 -5.91 1.10
N ILE A 40 -11.23 -5.15 1.09
CA ILE A 40 -11.23 -3.68 1.10
C ILE A 40 -11.86 -3.14 -0.18
N ARG A 41 -11.57 -3.74 -1.34
CA ARG A 41 -12.05 -3.33 -2.66
C ARG A 41 -13.56 -3.13 -2.69
N LYS A 42 -14.31 -3.97 -1.98
CA LYS A 42 -15.79 -3.89 -1.91
C LYS A 42 -16.30 -2.65 -1.18
N ARG A 43 -15.54 -2.15 -0.20
CA ARG A 43 -15.90 -0.96 0.60
C ARG A 43 -15.33 0.32 -0.01
N ALA A 44 -14.14 0.23 -0.60
CA ALA A 44 -13.43 1.36 -1.18
C ALA A 44 -14.03 1.83 -2.51
N LEU A 45 -14.59 0.91 -3.32
CA LEU A 45 -15.21 1.23 -4.61
C LEU A 45 -16.69 1.58 -4.47
N THR A 46 -16.96 2.67 -3.76
CA THR A 46 -18.29 3.20 -3.49
C THR A 46 -18.42 4.60 -4.08
N LEU A 47 -19.53 4.88 -4.75
CA LEU A 47 -19.82 6.20 -5.32
C LEU A 47 -19.92 7.24 -4.20
N GLU A 48 -19.38 8.44 -4.43
CA GLU A 48 -19.83 9.63 -3.70
C GLU A 48 -20.69 10.52 -4.61
N PHE A 49 -21.94 10.71 -4.19
CA PHE A 49 -22.93 11.56 -4.84
C PHE A 49 -24.04 11.89 -3.84
N GLY A 50 -23.78 12.83 -2.92
CA GLY A 50 -24.73 13.28 -1.89
C GLY A 50 -25.34 14.66 -2.13
N GLY A 51 -24.92 15.40 -3.15
CA GLY A 51 -25.31 16.80 -3.34
C GLY A 51 -24.57 17.75 -2.39
N ALA A 52 -25.11 18.93 -2.10
CA ALA A 52 -24.37 19.98 -1.36
C ALA A 52 -24.04 19.60 0.10
N ALA A 53 -24.95 18.91 0.79
CA ALA A 53 -24.83 18.53 2.20
C ALA A 53 -25.25 17.08 2.46
N GLY A 54 -25.21 16.22 1.43
CA GLY A 54 -25.51 14.78 1.59
C GLY A 54 -26.99 14.40 1.46
N THR A 55 -27.88 15.36 1.19
CA THR A 55 -29.34 15.16 1.17
C THR A 55 -29.94 14.99 -0.22
N LEU A 56 -29.16 15.20 -1.29
CA LEU A 56 -29.65 15.22 -2.68
C LEU A 56 -30.78 16.24 -2.95
N ALA A 57 -30.98 17.25 -2.10
CA ALA A 57 -32.12 18.17 -2.15
C ALA A 57 -32.27 19.01 -3.44
N THR A 58 -31.26 19.02 -4.31
CA THR A 58 -31.34 19.69 -5.62
C THR A 58 -31.99 18.82 -6.70
N LEU A 59 -32.16 17.53 -6.44
CA LEU A 59 -32.87 16.58 -7.30
C LEU A 59 -34.32 16.46 -6.84
N ASP A 60 -35.19 16.03 -7.75
CA ASP A 60 -36.56 15.68 -7.39
C ASP A 60 -36.56 14.42 -6.49
N ASP A 61 -37.24 14.51 -5.35
CA ASP A 61 -37.29 13.47 -4.30
C ASP A 61 -37.76 12.10 -4.84
N THR A 62 -38.54 12.09 -5.92
CA THR A 62 -39.06 10.85 -6.51
C THR A 62 -38.01 10.09 -7.33
N VAL A 63 -36.92 10.75 -7.75
CA VAL A 63 -35.89 10.18 -8.64
C VAL A 63 -34.46 10.28 -8.08
N ALA A 64 -34.24 11.03 -6.99
CA ALA A 64 -32.90 11.31 -6.47
C ALA A 64 -32.06 10.05 -6.19
N LEU A 65 -32.64 9.06 -5.50
CA LEU A 65 -31.96 7.80 -5.16
C LEU A 65 -31.79 6.89 -6.39
N GLU A 66 -32.73 6.91 -7.33
CA GLU A 66 -32.63 6.17 -8.59
C GLU A 66 -31.50 6.73 -9.46
N CYS A 67 -31.38 8.06 -9.52
CA CYS A 67 -30.28 8.74 -10.20
C CYS A 67 -28.91 8.36 -9.59
N GLN A 68 -28.80 8.32 -8.26
CA GLN A 68 -27.56 7.89 -7.58
C GLN A 68 -27.24 6.41 -7.91
N ALA A 69 -28.24 5.53 -7.92
CA ALA A 69 -28.07 4.12 -8.23
C ALA A 69 -27.62 3.91 -9.69
N GLU A 70 -28.24 4.60 -10.64
CA GLU A 70 -27.89 4.53 -12.05
C GLU A 70 -26.48 5.08 -12.32
N LEU A 71 -26.11 6.20 -11.68
CA LEU A 71 -24.74 6.72 -11.77
C LEU A 71 -23.71 5.73 -11.21
N ALA A 72 -24.01 5.09 -10.08
CA ALA A 72 -23.12 4.06 -9.50
C ALA A 72 -22.96 2.87 -10.48
N ARG A 73 -24.06 2.44 -11.11
CA ARG A 73 -24.08 1.37 -12.11
C ARG A 73 -23.28 1.73 -13.36
N GLU A 74 -23.42 2.95 -13.87
CA GLU A 74 -22.65 3.44 -15.03
C GLU A 74 -21.15 3.49 -14.76
N LEU A 75 -20.74 3.85 -13.54
CA LEU A 75 -19.34 3.91 -13.12
C LEU A 75 -18.77 2.58 -12.63
N GLY A 76 -19.60 1.55 -12.47
CA GLY A 76 -19.20 0.26 -11.91
C GLY A 76 -18.80 0.34 -10.43
N LEU A 77 -19.41 1.26 -9.69
CA LEU A 77 -19.22 1.47 -8.25
C LEU A 77 -20.43 0.96 -7.46
N ALA A 78 -20.25 0.70 -6.17
CA ALA A 78 -21.36 0.45 -5.26
C ALA A 78 -22.12 1.75 -4.98
N GLN A 79 -23.45 1.67 -4.88
CA GLN A 79 -24.24 2.75 -4.30
C GLN A 79 -23.96 2.81 -2.78
N PRO A 80 -23.67 3.99 -2.21
CA PRO A 80 -23.44 4.12 -0.77
C PRO A 80 -24.73 3.92 0.05
N GLU A 81 -24.59 3.51 1.31
CA GLU A 81 -25.72 3.41 2.25
C GLU A 81 -26.30 4.80 2.61
N ILE A 82 -25.42 5.81 2.64
CA ILE A 82 -25.72 7.22 2.90
C ILE A 82 -24.54 8.07 2.39
N ALA A 83 -24.75 9.38 2.22
CA ALA A 83 -23.66 10.31 1.88
C ALA A 83 -22.51 10.20 2.89
N TRP A 84 -21.27 10.32 2.41
CA TRP A 84 -20.06 10.07 3.18
C TRP A 84 -19.00 11.14 2.95
N HIS A 85 -19.42 12.38 2.66
CA HIS A 85 -18.52 13.50 2.36
C HIS A 85 -17.37 13.59 3.36
N THR A 86 -17.71 13.51 4.65
CA THR A 86 -16.82 13.66 5.81
C THR A 86 -16.51 12.33 6.51
N GLU A 87 -17.08 11.21 6.03
CA GLU A 87 -16.80 9.87 6.55
C GLU A 87 -15.67 9.22 5.73
N ARG A 88 -14.42 9.43 6.16
CA ARG A 88 -13.21 9.11 5.36
C ARG A 88 -12.57 7.76 5.68
N ASP A 89 -13.24 6.93 6.47
CA ASP A 89 -12.76 5.62 6.93
C ASP A 89 -12.37 4.69 5.76
N ARG A 90 -13.14 4.71 4.66
CA ARG A 90 -12.84 3.92 3.45
C ARG A 90 -11.48 4.22 2.83
N ILE A 91 -11.09 5.50 2.80
CA ILE A 91 -9.82 5.96 2.24
C ILE A 91 -8.67 5.68 3.23
N ALA A 92 -8.91 5.94 4.51
CA ALA A 92 -7.95 5.63 5.57
C ALA A 92 -7.63 4.14 5.66
N GLU A 93 -8.64 3.26 5.50
CA GLU A 93 -8.47 1.80 5.44
C GLU A 93 -7.52 1.40 4.29
N LEU A 94 -7.71 1.98 3.10
CA LEU A 94 -6.84 1.74 1.95
C LEU A 94 -5.40 2.21 2.22
N GLY A 95 -5.25 3.41 2.78
CA GLY A 95 -3.94 3.96 3.18
C GLY A 95 -3.21 3.07 4.18
N ALA A 96 -3.92 2.59 5.20
CA ALA A 96 -3.39 1.66 6.21
C ALA A 96 -2.95 0.33 5.58
N PHE A 97 -3.76 -0.22 4.67
CA PHE A 97 -3.40 -1.43 3.93
C PHE A 97 -2.12 -1.25 3.11
N LEU A 98 -1.98 -0.13 2.38
CA LEU A 98 -0.78 0.17 1.61
C LEU A 98 0.45 0.28 2.50
N ALA A 99 0.33 0.91 3.68
CA ALA A 99 1.41 0.97 4.66
C ALA A 99 1.84 -0.43 5.16
N ILE A 100 0.88 -1.32 5.42
CA ILE A 100 1.13 -2.72 5.82
C ILE A 100 1.83 -3.51 4.69
N LEU A 101 1.37 -3.35 3.45
CA LEU A 101 1.97 -3.98 2.28
C LEU A 101 3.41 -3.51 2.10
N CYS A 102 3.64 -2.19 2.11
CA CYS A 102 4.98 -1.60 2.02
C CYS A 102 5.91 -2.04 3.15
N GLY A 103 5.40 -2.21 4.38
CA GLY A 103 6.16 -2.80 5.49
C GLY A 103 6.63 -4.23 5.18
N THR A 104 5.76 -5.04 4.59
CA THR A 104 6.11 -6.41 4.17
C THR A 104 7.18 -6.42 3.08
N LEU A 105 7.06 -5.55 2.08
CA LEU A 105 8.04 -5.41 1.01
C LEU A 105 9.39 -4.90 1.54
N SER A 106 9.38 -3.90 2.41
CA SER A 106 10.59 -3.32 3.03
C SER A 106 11.35 -4.32 3.89
N LYS A 107 10.64 -5.18 4.64
CA LYS A 107 11.26 -6.30 5.37
C LYS A 107 12.01 -7.22 4.40
N ASN A 108 11.41 -7.59 3.27
CA ASN A 108 12.04 -8.51 2.33
C ASN A 108 13.19 -7.85 1.56
N ALA A 109 13.05 -6.56 1.22
CA ALA A 109 14.15 -5.76 0.70
C ALA A 109 15.32 -5.70 1.70
N MET A 110 15.06 -5.57 3.00
CA MET A 110 16.11 -5.60 4.02
C MET A 110 16.82 -6.96 4.06
N ASP A 111 16.08 -8.07 4.05
CA ASP A 111 16.67 -9.41 3.98
C ASP A 111 17.56 -9.57 2.74
N ILE A 112 17.12 -9.09 1.57
CA ILE A 112 17.87 -9.16 0.31
C ILE A 112 19.15 -8.30 0.40
N LYS A 113 19.07 -7.06 0.90
CA LYS A 113 20.27 -6.21 1.11
C LYS A 113 21.31 -6.89 1.98
N LEU A 114 20.89 -7.54 3.07
CA LEU A 114 21.80 -8.26 3.96
C LEU A 114 22.43 -9.46 3.23
N MET A 115 21.63 -10.26 2.52
CA MET A 115 22.14 -11.40 1.76
C MET A 115 23.03 -10.99 0.57
N MET A 116 22.95 -9.74 0.11
CA MET A 116 23.80 -9.13 -0.91
C MET A 116 25.13 -8.55 -0.37
N GLN A 117 25.34 -8.51 0.95
CA GLN A 117 26.63 -8.07 1.51
C GLN A 117 27.77 -8.91 0.91
N THR A 118 28.91 -8.28 0.65
CA THR A 118 30.08 -8.95 0.03
C THR A 118 30.51 -10.18 0.81
N GLU A 119 30.40 -10.14 2.14
CA GLU A 119 30.77 -11.22 3.06
C GLU A 119 29.75 -12.37 3.07
N ILE A 120 28.53 -12.14 2.59
CA ILE A 120 27.44 -13.12 2.57
C ILE A 120 27.22 -13.68 1.15
N GLY A 121 27.01 -12.80 0.16
CA GLY A 121 26.95 -13.18 -1.26
C GLY A 121 25.92 -14.25 -1.62
N GLU A 122 24.84 -14.39 -0.85
CA GLU A 122 23.85 -15.47 -1.02
C GLU A 122 22.83 -15.17 -2.13
N VAL A 123 22.52 -13.89 -2.37
CA VAL A 123 21.60 -13.46 -3.44
C VAL A 123 22.12 -12.18 -4.09
N SER A 124 21.56 -11.84 -5.25
CA SER A 124 21.78 -10.55 -5.91
C SER A 124 20.49 -10.03 -6.55
N GLU A 125 20.37 -8.70 -6.67
CA GLU A 125 19.39 -8.11 -7.57
C GLU A 125 19.73 -8.44 -9.04
N PRO A 126 18.74 -8.49 -9.94
CA PRO A 126 18.99 -8.68 -11.36
C PRO A 126 19.99 -7.66 -11.91
N TYR A 127 20.97 -8.13 -12.68
CA TYR A 127 21.91 -7.25 -13.36
C TYR A 127 21.19 -6.47 -14.47
N ILE A 128 21.28 -5.15 -14.40
CA ILE A 128 20.82 -4.22 -15.44
C ILE A 128 22.00 -3.30 -15.76
N PRO A 129 22.38 -3.12 -17.04
CA PRO A 129 23.49 -2.24 -17.41
C PRO A 129 23.37 -0.86 -16.74
N HIS A 130 24.47 -0.38 -16.16
CA HIS A 130 24.58 0.90 -15.44
C HIS A 130 23.77 1.05 -14.15
N ARG A 131 22.92 0.09 -13.79
CA ARG A 131 22.13 0.14 -12.55
C ARG A 131 22.94 -0.44 -11.39
N GLY A 132 23.09 0.36 -10.33
CA GLY A 132 23.79 -0.08 -9.12
C GLY A 132 25.30 -0.22 -9.27
N SER A 133 25.87 0.07 -10.44
CA SER A 133 27.31 0.17 -10.66
C SER A 133 27.87 1.47 -10.09
N SER A 134 29.11 1.42 -9.59
CA SER A 134 29.85 2.64 -9.23
C SER A 134 30.69 3.14 -10.41
N SER A 135 30.77 4.45 -10.59
CA SER A 135 31.63 5.09 -11.60
C SER A 135 33.12 4.80 -11.40
N THR A 136 33.54 4.44 -10.19
CA THR A 136 34.94 4.18 -9.84
C THR A 136 35.23 2.72 -9.47
N MET A 137 34.20 1.87 -9.35
CA MET A 137 34.34 0.45 -9.00
C MET A 137 33.44 -0.42 -9.89
N PRO A 138 33.97 -0.94 -11.02
CA PRO A 138 33.22 -1.76 -11.97
C PRO A 138 32.63 -3.05 -11.37
N ASN A 139 33.24 -3.58 -10.31
CA ASN A 139 32.80 -4.77 -9.59
C ASN A 139 31.81 -4.47 -8.45
N LYS A 140 31.49 -3.19 -8.17
CA LYS A 140 30.57 -2.81 -7.08
C LYS A 140 29.13 -2.87 -7.58
N PHE A 141 28.33 -3.74 -6.98
CA PHE A 141 26.90 -3.87 -7.24
C PHE A 141 26.08 -3.50 -6.00
N ASN A 142 25.35 -2.39 -6.07
CA ASN A 142 24.51 -1.91 -4.98
C ASN A 142 23.07 -2.47 -5.09
N PRO A 143 22.40 -2.76 -3.96
CA PRO A 143 21.01 -3.21 -3.94
C PRO A 143 20.04 -2.02 -4.13
N ILE A 144 20.00 -1.46 -5.34
CA ILE A 144 19.28 -0.21 -5.64
C ILE A 144 17.77 -0.37 -5.50
N SER A 145 17.18 -1.46 -5.98
CA SER A 145 15.73 -1.69 -5.86
C SER A 145 15.33 -1.78 -4.39
N CYS A 146 16.12 -2.50 -3.59
CA CYS A 146 15.86 -2.62 -2.17
C CYS A 146 16.01 -1.27 -1.44
N ALA A 147 16.93 -0.41 -1.87
CA ALA A 147 17.07 0.94 -1.32
C ALA A 147 15.81 1.78 -1.58
N TYR A 148 15.31 1.79 -2.82
CA TYR A 148 14.07 2.50 -3.17
C TYR A 148 12.85 1.94 -2.45
N ILE A 149 12.70 0.61 -2.37
CA ILE A 149 11.59 -0.01 -1.63
C ILE A 149 11.60 0.46 -0.17
N HIS A 150 12.79 0.50 0.46
CA HIS A 150 12.90 0.92 1.85
C HIS A 150 12.56 2.40 2.04
N ALA A 151 13.04 3.27 1.14
CA ALA A 151 12.76 4.71 1.17
C ALA A 151 11.26 4.99 0.96
N LEU A 152 10.66 4.45 -0.10
CA LEU A 152 9.25 4.64 -0.41
C LEU A 152 8.34 4.07 0.68
N ALA A 153 8.70 2.92 1.26
CA ALA A 153 7.92 2.37 2.37
C ALA A 153 7.88 3.29 3.59
N ALA A 154 8.90 4.13 3.83
CA ALA A 154 8.87 5.12 4.91
C ALA A 154 7.89 6.25 4.60
N THR A 155 7.90 6.76 3.37
CA THR A 155 6.97 7.79 2.88
C THR A 155 5.52 7.33 2.95
N VAL A 156 5.21 6.13 2.45
CA VAL A 156 3.84 5.57 2.47
C VAL A 156 3.30 5.45 3.90
N ARG A 157 4.14 5.11 4.89
CA ARG A 157 3.70 5.09 6.30
C ARG A 157 3.30 6.47 6.80
N GLN A 158 4.02 7.53 6.41
CA GLN A 158 3.67 8.90 6.78
C GLN A 158 2.37 9.34 6.11
N HIS A 159 2.17 8.99 4.84
CA HIS A 159 0.91 9.27 4.15
C HIS A 159 -0.27 8.53 4.78
N SER A 160 -0.09 7.28 5.22
CA SER A 160 -1.14 6.57 5.97
C SER A 160 -1.49 7.25 7.28
N ALA A 161 -0.52 7.86 7.99
CA ALA A 161 -0.82 8.63 9.20
C ALA A 161 -1.59 9.91 8.86
N ALA A 162 -1.18 10.64 7.82
CA ALA A 162 -1.88 11.81 7.35
C ALA A 162 -3.33 11.51 6.91
N LEU A 163 -3.59 10.34 6.29
CA LEU A 163 -4.95 9.90 5.96
C LEU A 163 -5.81 9.59 7.19
N MET A 164 -5.19 9.19 8.31
CA MET A 164 -5.93 9.04 9.58
C MET A 164 -6.27 10.41 10.16
N ASP A 165 -5.37 11.38 10.08
CA ASP A 165 -5.64 12.77 10.50
C ASP A 165 -6.73 13.41 9.63
N ALA A 166 -6.77 13.08 8.33
CA ALA A 166 -7.78 13.52 7.38
C ALA A 166 -9.20 12.99 7.68
N MET A 167 -9.37 12.03 8.60
CA MET A 167 -10.69 11.57 9.03
C MET A 167 -11.39 12.55 9.98
N VAL A 168 -10.65 13.53 10.55
CA VAL A 168 -11.20 14.49 11.51
C VAL A 168 -11.82 15.65 10.75
N GLU A 169 -12.96 15.40 10.09
CA GLU A 169 -13.68 16.37 9.27
C GLU A 169 -14.79 17.09 10.08
N ASP A 170 -15.00 18.38 9.78
CA ASP A 170 -16.07 19.20 10.36
C ASP A 170 -17.38 19.07 9.57
N HIS A 171 -18.46 18.74 10.30
CA HIS A 171 -19.84 18.73 9.80
C HIS A 171 -20.03 17.93 8.49
N GLU A 172 -20.79 18.45 7.53
CA GLU A 172 -21.13 17.78 6.26
C GLU A 172 -20.18 18.12 5.10
N ARG A 173 -19.17 18.99 5.33
CA ARG A 173 -18.07 19.28 4.40
C ARG A 173 -16.93 19.97 5.13
N SER A 174 -15.72 19.40 5.05
CA SER A 174 -14.61 19.89 5.85
C SER A 174 -13.95 21.18 5.34
N THR A 175 -13.37 21.92 6.28
CA THR A 175 -12.49 23.07 6.10
C THR A 175 -11.05 22.71 6.51
N GLY A 176 -10.25 22.11 5.62
CA GLY A 176 -8.81 21.86 5.82
C GLY A 176 -8.40 20.37 5.85
N PRO A 177 -8.98 19.54 6.73
CA PRO A 177 -8.70 18.09 6.78
C PRO A 177 -8.93 17.35 5.45
N TRP A 178 -9.94 17.73 4.68
CA TRP A 178 -10.21 17.15 3.35
C TRP A 178 -9.02 17.35 2.39
N GLU A 179 -8.39 18.52 2.40
CA GLU A 179 -7.25 18.85 1.55
C GLU A 179 -6.05 17.93 1.80
N ILE A 180 -5.87 17.42 3.03
CA ILE A 180 -4.84 16.41 3.35
C ILE A 180 -5.04 15.15 2.48
N GLY A 181 -6.28 14.69 2.35
CA GLY A 181 -6.63 13.53 1.53
C GLY A 181 -6.51 13.78 0.04
N GLU A 182 -6.91 14.95 -0.45
CA GLU A 182 -6.79 15.32 -1.88
C GLU A 182 -5.34 15.47 -2.33
N PHE A 183 -4.48 16.13 -1.54
CA PHE A 183 -3.07 16.27 -1.95
C PHE A 183 -2.36 14.92 -2.08
N LEU A 184 -2.80 13.89 -1.35
CA LEU A 184 -2.23 12.54 -1.42
C LEU A 184 -2.75 11.69 -2.59
N SER A 185 -3.85 12.07 -3.25
CA SER A 185 -4.34 11.38 -4.44
C SER A 185 -3.71 11.89 -5.74
N PHE A 186 -3.01 13.04 -5.71
CA PHE A 186 -2.31 13.64 -6.87
C PHE A 186 -0.77 13.43 -6.88
N VAL A 187 -0.20 12.79 -5.85
CA VAL A 187 1.25 12.52 -5.70
C VAL A 187 1.51 11.02 -5.74
#